data_AF-A0A1Z4LXF2-F1
#
_entry.id   AF-A0A1Z4LXF2-F1
#
_cell.length_a   1.000
_cell.length_b   1.000
_cell.length_c   1.000
_cell.angle_alpha   90.00
_cell.angle_beta   90.00
_cell.angle_gamma   90.00
#
_symmetry.space_group_name_H-M   'P 1'
#
loop_
_entity.id
_entity.type
_entity.pdbx_description
1 polymer ?
#
loop_
_entity_poly.entity_id
_entity_poly.type
_entity_poly.pdbx_seq_one_letter_code
_entity_poly.pdbx_strand_id
1 'polypeptide(L)'
;MFLEKPMLVKKRINLIDKFSSFICFTANNHQIQFSWKVDVRLENNMKLKLAADSEAKESFWAQYFLKVLLTKDRPNNLECNFSIAKKHFSAYLQEACFKAAKDIQYEFKYIKHKYSLEEFFQIANVAANSPTKYFKNFNFERNQINIEAYAITAFKRFIRNQIYRQDLEARRTRFSSYGLLKDLSAGELNDALLAQNFYTQQIIHHRLAWQCFCEMFRVSPNCSGSRNIGENEFKAIADYYNQRCSQLNLDILPATDIVIQEMLLTCIDAAKNYRNKQYLYFEEDYFGASDPAPSKWDVLIQQEESQQLKVILDRLFINMPEQCQIMFKLWQGLNLTQTEIAHLLKYKYSGLQKQYQVARQLKKYNRDILKKFASEWNQSNPEIHINNEKDIERIKYAFHKYFHIYCQQFIFSLLDKVFEDFEDKNKENILIIQLETDYIKDSNELPQIPIRFLENFKHYMERTMHLEPDSLSIANNKLADVVNQWIRRTKQG
;
A
#
# COMPACT_ATOMS: atom_id res chain seq x y z
N MET A 1 -18.77 10.51 -13.61
CA MET A 1 -19.41 9.38 -14.34
C MET A 1 -19.00 9.51 -15.81
N PHE A 2 -17.79 9.04 -16.16
CA PHE A 2 -17.30 9.09 -17.54
C PHE A 2 -17.84 7.87 -18.27
N LEU A 3 -18.68 8.11 -19.28
CA LEU A 3 -19.19 7.07 -20.18
C LEU A 3 -18.01 6.59 -21.05
N GLU A 4 -17.41 5.45 -20.69
CA GLU A 4 -16.50 4.70 -21.54
C GLU A 4 -17.25 4.33 -22.85
N LYS A 5 -16.96 5.04 -23.96
CA LYS A 5 -17.37 4.59 -25.30
C LYS A 5 -16.87 3.15 -25.47
N PRO A 6 -17.72 2.20 -25.92
CA PRO A 6 -17.29 0.81 -26.05
C PRO A 6 -16.15 0.74 -27.07
N MET A 7 -14.94 0.49 -26.57
CA MET A 7 -13.76 0.15 -27.36
C MET A 7 -14.07 -1.16 -28.11
N LEU A 8 -14.54 -1.03 -29.36
CA LEU A 8 -14.90 -2.13 -30.24
C LEU A 8 -13.93 -2.12 -31.42
N VAL A 9 -12.98 -3.05 -31.38
CA VAL A 9 -12.25 -3.45 -32.58
C VAL A 9 -13.28 -3.96 -33.60
N LYS A 10 -13.28 -3.44 -34.84
CA LYS A 10 -14.17 -3.93 -35.90
C LYS A 10 -13.96 -5.43 -36.08
N LYS A 11 -15.04 -6.21 -36.01
CA LYS A 11 -15.00 -7.68 -36.18
C LYS A 11 -14.57 -8.03 -37.60
N ARG A 12 -13.67 -8.99 -37.77
CA ARG A 12 -13.23 -9.44 -39.10
C ARG A 12 -14.31 -10.32 -39.72
N ILE A 13 -14.72 -9.98 -40.93
CA ILE A 13 -15.76 -10.72 -41.68
C ILE A 13 -15.11 -11.59 -42.74
N ASN A 14 -14.09 -11.06 -43.43
CA ASN A 14 -13.37 -11.78 -44.48
C ASN A 14 -12.52 -12.91 -43.87
N LEU A 15 -12.60 -14.10 -44.48
CA LEU A 15 -11.85 -15.27 -44.08
C LEU A 15 -10.34 -15.06 -44.26
N ILE A 16 -9.91 -14.34 -45.30
CA ILE A 16 -8.50 -13.99 -45.48
C ILE A 16 -8.01 -13.19 -44.27
N ASP A 17 -8.71 -12.11 -43.90
CA ASP A 17 -8.35 -11.25 -42.77
C ASP A 17 -8.28 -12.05 -41.47
N LYS A 18 -9.20 -12.98 -41.23
CA LYS A 18 -9.20 -13.82 -40.03
C LYS A 18 -7.91 -14.62 -39.87
N PHE A 19 -7.33 -15.11 -40.97
CA PHE A 19 -6.13 -15.94 -40.95
C PHE A 19 -4.83 -15.18 -41.30
N SER A 20 -4.88 -13.89 -41.61
CA SER A 20 -3.71 -13.10 -42.00
C SER A 20 -3.46 -11.83 -41.18
N SER A 21 -4.40 -11.40 -40.33
CA SER A 21 -4.29 -10.14 -39.59
C SER A 21 -4.08 -10.32 -38.08
N PHE A 22 -3.39 -9.34 -37.49
CA PHE A 22 -3.05 -9.27 -36.08
C PHE A 22 -3.49 -7.93 -35.48
N ILE A 23 -3.87 -7.93 -34.20
CA ILE A 23 -4.19 -6.70 -33.48
C ILE A 23 -2.89 -5.97 -33.13
N CYS A 24 -2.81 -4.70 -33.48
CA CYS A 24 -1.71 -3.81 -33.14
C CYS A 24 -2.21 -2.71 -32.22
N PHE A 25 -1.48 -2.50 -31.12
CA PHE A 25 -1.72 -1.41 -30.17
C PHE A 25 -0.75 -0.28 -30.51
N THR A 26 -1.27 0.92 -30.67
CA THR A 26 -0.48 2.13 -30.93
C THR A 26 -0.87 3.21 -29.93
N ALA A 27 0.11 3.81 -29.28
CA ALA A 27 -0.10 4.92 -28.36
C ALA A 27 0.07 6.24 -29.12
N ASN A 28 -1.01 7.01 -29.27
CA ASN A 28 -0.97 8.39 -29.78
C ASN A 28 -1.58 9.31 -28.73
N ASN A 29 -0.84 10.35 -28.30
CA ASN A 29 -1.33 11.38 -27.36
C ASN A 29 -2.01 10.81 -26.09
N HIS A 30 -1.37 9.85 -25.42
CA HIS A 30 -1.90 9.18 -24.22
C HIS A 30 -3.23 8.40 -24.41
N GLN A 31 -3.66 8.19 -25.66
CA GLN A 31 -4.78 7.32 -25.99
C GLN A 31 -4.29 6.09 -26.76
N ILE A 32 -4.69 4.91 -26.27
CA ILE A 32 -4.38 3.64 -26.93
C ILE A 32 -5.40 3.43 -28.05
N GLN A 33 -4.89 3.24 -29.28
CA GLN A 33 -5.69 2.88 -30.45
C GLN A 33 -5.38 1.44 -30.86
N PHE A 34 -6.41 0.77 -31.40
CA PHE A 34 -6.33 -0.61 -31.91
C PHE A 34 -6.51 -0.58 -33.42
N SER A 35 -5.63 -1.26 -34.13
CA SER A 35 -5.74 -1.45 -35.58
C SER A 35 -5.42 -2.88 -35.97
N TRP A 36 -6.05 -3.37 -37.04
CA TRP A 36 -5.68 -4.64 -37.66
C TRP A 36 -4.51 -4.39 -38.61
N LYS A 37 -3.43 -5.16 -38.45
CA LYS A 37 -2.32 -5.20 -39.41
C LYS A 37 -2.30 -6.54 -40.11
N VAL A 38 -2.24 -6.52 -41.43
CA VAL A 38 -2.22 -7.71 -42.27
C VAL A 38 -0.77 -8.12 -42.52
N ASP A 39 -0.47 -9.42 -42.36
CA ASP A 39 0.76 -10.02 -42.84
C ASP A 39 0.56 -10.45 -44.31
N VAL A 40 1.23 -9.75 -45.23
CA VAL A 40 1.12 -9.95 -46.68
C VAL A 40 1.48 -11.38 -47.09
N ARG A 41 2.42 -12.04 -46.39
CA ARG A 41 2.79 -13.43 -46.71
C ARG A 41 1.67 -14.39 -46.34
N LEU A 42 1.02 -14.20 -45.20
CA LEU A 42 -0.14 -14.99 -44.80
C LEU A 42 -1.33 -14.70 -45.71
N GLU A 43 -1.56 -13.44 -46.06
CA GLU A 43 -2.65 -13.04 -46.95
C GLU A 43 -2.54 -13.76 -48.31
N ASN A 44 -1.35 -13.73 -48.93
CA ASN A 44 -1.10 -14.40 -50.19
C ASN A 44 -1.22 -15.93 -50.07
N ASN A 45 -0.71 -16.52 -48.97
CA ASN A 45 -0.86 -17.95 -48.75
C ASN A 45 -2.34 -18.36 -48.63
N MET A 46 -3.14 -17.57 -47.92
CA MET A 46 -4.55 -17.85 -47.74
C MET A 46 -5.34 -17.68 -49.04
N LYS A 47 -5.02 -16.67 -49.86
CA LYS A 47 -5.60 -16.49 -51.21
C LYS A 47 -5.32 -17.71 -52.09
N LEU A 48 -4.09 -18.22 -52.09
CA LEU A 48 -3.74 -19.43 -52.85
C LEU A 48 -4.50 -20.68 -52.37
N LYS A 49 -4.64 -20.84 -51.05
CA LYS A 49 -5.40 -21.96 -50.45
C LYS A 49 -6.89 -21.87 -50.76
N LEU A 50 -7.49 -20.68 -50.72
CA LEU A 50 -8.89 -20.46 -51.06
C LEU A 50 -9.18 -20.61 -52.56
N ALA A 51 -8.22 -20.27 -53.42
CA ALA A 51 -8.33 -20.55 -54.84
C ALA A 51 -8.35 -22.06 -55.14
N ALA A 52 -7.67 -22.86 -54.32
CA ALA A 52 -7.68 -24.32 -54.43
C ALA A 52 -8.94 -24.98 -53.84
N ASP A 53 -9.57 -24.36 -52.83
CA ASP A 53 -10.78 -24.86 -52.17
C ASP A 53 -11.69 -23.70 -51.77
N SER A 54 -12.57 -23.30 -52.69
CA SER A 54 -13.40 -22.09 -52.60
C SER A 54 -14.65 -22.25 -51.73
N GLU A 55 -15.08 -23.49 -51.47
CA GLU A 55 -16.27 -23.79 -50.63
C GLU A 55 -15.92 -23.96 -49.15
N ALA A 56 -14.63 -24.04 -48.82
CA ALA A 56 -14.15 -24.27 -47.47
C ALA A 56 -14.51 -23.13 -46.50
N LYS A 57 -15.31 -23.46 -45.47
CA LYS A 57 -15.73 -22.56 -44.40
C LYS A 57 -14.59 -22.28 -43.41
N GLU A 58 -14.74 -21.22 -42.61
CA GLU A 58 -13.79 -20.84 -41.55
C GLU A 58 -13.45 -21.98 -40.59
N SER A 59 -14.47 -22.76 -40.18
CA SER A 59 -14.31 -23.91 -39.28
C SER A 59 -13.39 -24.98 -39.88
N PHE A 60 -13.47 -25.21 -41.18
CA PHE A 60 -12.61 -26.15 -41.89
C PHE A 60 -11.15 -25.71 -41.81
N TRP A 61 -10.85 -24.46 -42.14
CA TRP A 61 -9.47 -23.94 -42.12
C TRP A 61 -8.88 -23.90 -40.70
N ALA A 62 -9.67 -23.52 -39.71
CA ALA A 62 -9.24 -23.56 -38.31
C ALA A 62 -8.89 -25.00 -37.85
N GLN A 63 -9.72 -25.98 -38.21
CA GLN A 63 -9.44 -27.40 -37.94
C GLN A 63 -8.24 -27.92 -38.72
N TYR A 64 -8.10 -27.53 -40.00
CA TYR A 64 -6.98 -27.90 -40.85
C TYR A 64 -5.65 -27.46 -40.23
N PHE A 65 -5.51 -26.18 -39.90
CA PHE A 65 -4.28 -25.67 -39.29
C PHE A 65 -4.03 -26.31 -37.93
N LEU A 66 -5.06 -26.52 -37.10
CA LEU A 66 -4.90 -27.20 -35.82
C LEU A 66 -4.44 -28.65 -35.98
N LYS A 67 -4.99 -29.41 -36.94
CA LYS A 67 -4.56 -30.78 -37.23
C LYS A 67 -3.08 -30.82 -37.65
N VAL A 68 -2.68 -29.93 -38.58
CA VAL A 68 -1.27 -29.79 -39.00
C VAL A 68 -0.35 -29.51 -37.80
N LEU A 69 -0.82 -28.71 -36.83
CA LEU A 69 -0.02 -28.38 -35.65
C LEU A 69 0.10 -29.52 -34.63
N LEU A 70 -0.89 -30.42 -34.57
CA LEU A 70 -0.92 -31.55 -33.63
C LEU A 70 -0.28 -32.83 -34.18
N THR A 71 0.00 -32.92 -35.49
CA THR A 71 0.68 -34.06 -36.09
C THR A 71 2.09 -34.22 -35.52
N LYS A 72 2.36 -35.41 -34.96
CA LYS A 72 3.62 -35.75 -34.27
C LYS A 72 4.71 -36.24 -35.23
N ASP A 73 4.34 -36.89 -36.34
CA ASP A 73 5.28 -37.39 -37.33
C ASP A 73 5.60 -36.30 -38.35
N ARG A 74 6.78 -35.70 -38.23
CA ARG A 74 7.23 -34.63 -39.12
C ARG A 74 8.42 -35.10 -39.95
N PRO A 75 8.26 -35.25 -41.28
CA PRO A 75 9.37 -35.21 -42.21
C PRO A 75 9.99 -33.80 -42.21
N ASN A 76 11.32 -33.69 -42.34
CA ASN A 76 12.05 -32.41 -42.33
C ASN A 76 11.53 -31.37 -43.35
N ASN A 77 10.88 -31.79 -44.43
CA ASN A 77 10.32 -30.91 -45.47
C ASN A 77 8.99 -30.21 -45.06
N LEU A 78 8.39 -30.56 -43.92
CA LEU A 78 7.13 -29.97 -43.43
C LEU A 78 7.32 -28.83 -42.41
N GLU A 79 8.56 -28.47 -42.08
CA GLU A 79 8.86 -27.46 -41.06
C GLU A 79 8.41 -26.04 -41.46
N CYS A 80 8.56 -25.68 -42.74
CA CYS A 80 8.04 -24.43 -43.29
C CYS A 80 6.49 -24.38 -43.23
N ASN A 81 5.82 -25.48 -43.54
CA ASN A 81 4.36 -25.58 -43.47
C ASN A 81 3.86 -25.50 -42.03
N PHE A 82 4.59 -26.07 -41.08
CA PHE A 82 4.27 -25.97 -39.66
C PHE A 82 4.36 -24.52 -39.16
N SER A 83 5.44 -23.80 -39.50
CA SER A 83 5.62 -22.40 -39.10
C SER A 83 4.53 -21.49 -39.67
N ILE A 84 4.17 -21.68 -40.95
CA ILE A 84 3.10 -20.92 -41.61
C ILE A 84 1.73 -21.26 -41.01
N ALA A 85 1.41 -22.54 -40.81
CA ALA A 85 0.17 -22.98 -40.17
C ALA A 85 0.04 -22.41 -38.75
N LYS A 86 1.14 -22.36 -37.99
CA LYS A 86 1.18 -21.76 -36.66
C LYS A 86 0.77 -20.29 -36.72
N LYS A 87 1.35 -19.51 -37.63
CA LYS A 87 1.04 -18.09 -37.80
C LYS A 87 -0.43 -17.86 -38.21
N HIS A 88 -0.95 -18.64 -39.16
CA HIS A 88 -2.37 -18.57 -39.54
C HIS A 88 -3.29 -18.87 -38.37
N PHE A 89 -2.98 -19.91 -37.60
CA PHE A 89 -3.78 -20.27 -36.44
C PHE A 89 -3.70 -19.22 -35.33
N SER A 90 -2.52 -18.63 -35.09
CA SER A 90 -2.37 -17.51 -34.15
C SER A 90 -3.10 -16.25 -34.60
N ALA A 91 -3.14 -15.94 -35.91
CA ALA A 91 -3.93 -14.84 -36.49
C ALA A 91 -5.44 -15.07 -36.31
N TYR A 92 -5.90 -16.31 -36.51
CA TYR A 92 -7.28 -16.72 -36.27
C TYR A 92 -7.69 -16.49 -34.81
N LEU A 93 -6.82 -16.87 -33.87
CA LEU A 93 -7.06 -16.77 -32.43
C LEU A 93 -6.99 -15.36 -31.84
N GLN A 94 -6.66 -14.32 -32.62
CA GLN A 94 -6.54 -12.95 -32.12
C GLN A 94 -7.84 -12.43 -31.48
N GLU A 95 -9.00 -12.72 -32.08
CA GLU A 95 -10.30 -12.32 -31.52
C GLU A 95 -10.60 -13.06 -30.20
N ALA A 96 -10.28 -14.36 -30.13
CA ALA A 96 -10.40 -15.14 -28.92
C ALA A 96 -9.46 -14.62 -27.80
N CYS A 97 -8.23 -14.22 -28.14
CA CYS A 97 -7.29 -13.60 -27.21
C CYS A 97 -7.82 -12.28 -26.67
N PHE A 98 -8.32 -11.41 -27.55
CA PHE A 98 -8.86 -10.11 -27.18
C PHE A 98 -10.11 -10.24 -26.30
N LYS A 99 -11.02 -11.16 -26.66
CA LYS A 99 -12.22 -11.44 -25.87
C LYS A 99 -11.87 -12.00 -24.49
N ALA A 100 -10.94 -12.94 -24.41
CA ALA A 100 -10.46 -13.48 -23.14
C ALA A 100 -9.81 -12.38 -22.27
N ALA A 101 -8.95 -11.54 -22.86
CA ALA A 101 -8.31 -10.42 -22.18
C ALA A 101 -9.33 -9.44 -21.59
N LYS A 102 -10.31 -9.01 -22.38
CA LYS A 102 -11.37 -8.07 -21.93
C LYS A 102 -12.22 -8.65 -20.81
N ASP A 103 -12.59 -9.93 -20.91
CA ASP A 103 -13.42 -10.59 -19.90
C ASP A 103 -12.65 -10.74 -18.56
N ILE A 104 -11.35 -11.07 -18.62
CA ILE A 104 -10.50 -11.17 -17.43
C ILE A 104 -10.17 -9.80 -16.84
N GLN A 105 -9.96 -8.78 -17.68
CA GLN A 105 -9.79 -7.40 -17.22
C GLN A 105 -11.00 -6.93 -16.40
N TYR A 106 -12.22 -7.29 -16.82
CA TYR A 106 -13.42 -7.00 -16.04
C TYR A 106 -13.47 -7.77 -14.71
N GLU A 107 -13.03 -9.02 -14.69
CA GLU A 107 -12.93 -9.83 -13.46
C GLU A 107 -11.93 -9.22 -12.46
N PHE A 108 -10.79 -8.73 -12.94
CA PHE A 108 -9.76 -8.06 -12.14
C PHE A 108 -9.92 -6.53 -12.14
N LYS A 109 -11.13 -6.00 -12.36
CA LYS A 109 -11.39 -4.55 -12.40
C LYS A 109 -11.00 -3.79 -11.12
N TYR A 110 -10.85 -4.50 -10.00
CA TYR A 110 -10.41 -3.90 -8.73
C TYR A 110 -8.89 -3.85 -8.60
N ILE A 111 -8.17 -4.63 -9.42
CA ILE A 111 -6.69 -4.61 -9.56
C ILE A 111 -6.29 -3.75 -10.77
N LYS A 112 -7.20 -2.86 -11.23
CA LYS A 112 -7.09 -2.09 -12.49
C LYS A 112 -5.83 -1.24 -12.60
N HIS A 113 -5.17 -0.95 -11.47
CA HIS A 113 -3.96 -0.14 -11.43
C HIS A 113 -2.67 -0.90 -11.77
N LYS A 114 -2.72 -2.23 -11.97
CA LYS A 114 -1.51 -3.03 -12.29
C LYS A 114 -1.43 -3.56 -13.71
N TYR A 115 -2.56 -3.88 -14.35
CA TYR A 115 -2.54 -4.53 -15.66
C TYR A 115 -3.40 -3.79 -16.69
N SER A 116 -2.77 -3.39 -17.79
CA SER A 116 -3.44 -2.77 -18.93
C SER A 116 -4.07 -3.83 -19.86
N LEU A 117 -5.01 -3.44 -20.72
CA LEU A 117 -5.66 -4.39 -21.65
C LEU A 117 -4.63 -5.06 -22.59
N GLU A 118 -3.61 -4.29 -22.97
CA GLU A 118 -2.48 -4.70 -23.79
C GLU A 118 -1.75 -5.86 -23.13
N GLU A 119 -1.49 -5.78 -21.83
CA GLU A 119 -0.78 -6.80 -21.07
C GLU A 119 -1.59 -8.09 -20.97
N PHE A 120 -2.88 -8.00 -20.62
CA PHE A 120 -3.77 -9.16 -20.65
C PHE A 120 -3.80 -9.82 -22.03
N PHE A 121 -3.80 -9.01 -23.09
CA PHE A 121 -3.78 -9.49 -24.47
C PHE A 121 -2.45 -10.15 -24.85
N GLN A 122 -1.31 -9.59 -24.45
CA GLN A 122 0.00 -10.20 -24.68
C GLN A 122 0.13 -11.53 -23.96
N ILE A 123 -0.35 -11.64 -22.72
CA ILE A 123 -0.40 -12.91 -21.99
C ILE A 123 -1.25 -13.93 -22.77
N ALA A 124 -2.41 -13.53 -23.29
CA ALA A 124 -3.23 -14.40 -24.13
C ALA A 124 -2.50 -14.86 -25.41
N ASN A 125 -1.79 -13.94 -26.09
CA ASN A 125 -1.02 -14.24 -27.29
C ASN A 125 0.11 -15.25 -27.05
N VAL A 126 0.75 -15.22 -25.88
CA VAL A 126 1.77 -16.23 -25.51
C VAL A 126 1.16 -17.64 -25.52
N ALA A 127 -0.09 -17.79 -25.05
CA ALA A 127 -0.79 -19.07 -25.13
C ALA A 127 -1.19 -19.43 -26.57
N ALA A 128 -1.67 -18.47 -27.36
CA ALA A 128 -2.01 -18.68 -28.77
C ALA A 128 -0.79 -19.08 -29.62
N ASN A 129 0.42 -18.66 -29.22
CA ASN A 129 1.68 -19.08 -29.83
C ASN A 129 2.16 -20.47 -29.40
N SER A 130 1.43 -21.15 -28.51
CA SER A 130 1.75 -22.51 -28.05
C SER A 130 0.55 -23.48 -28.22
N PRO A 131 -0.01 -23.61 -29.43
CA PRO A 131 -1.25 -24.37 -29.65
C PRO A 131 -1.12 -25.86 -29.31
N THR A 132 0.06 -26.46 -29.48
CA THR A 132 0.32 -27.86 -29.11
C THR A 132 0.12 -28.15 -27.62
N LYS A 133 0.31 -27.16 -26.75
CA LYS A 133 0.13 -27.30 -25.30
C LYS A 133 -1.33 -27.17 -24.88
N TYR A 134 -2.04 -26.20 -25.46
CA TYR A 134 -3.39 -25.84 -25.02
C TYR A 134 -4.52 -26.57 -25.77
N PHE A 135 -4.24 -27.09 -26.96
CA PHE A 135 -5.22 -27.84 -27.76
C PHE A 135 -4.91 -29.34 -27.85
N LYS A 136 -3.98 -29.86 -27.05
CA LYS A 136 -3.61 -31.30 -27.03
C LYS A 136 -4.82 -32.22 -26.82
N ASN A 137 -5.77 -31.78 -26.00
CA ASN A 137 -6.97 -32.54 -25.63
C ASN A 137 -8.21 -32.06 -26.39
N PHE A 138 -8.04 -31.28 -27.46
CA PHE A 138 -9.16 -30.82 -28.28
C PHE A 138 -9.72 -32.02 -29.07
N ASN A 139 -11.00 -32.33 -28.86
CA ASN A 139 -11.66 -33.45 -29.53
C ASN A 139 -12.32 -32.94 -30.82
N PHE A 140 -11.81 -33.38 -31.97
CA PHE A 140 -12.32 -33.02 -33.29
C PHE A 140 -13.68 -33.65 -33.63
N GLU A 141 -14.11 -34.70 -32.92
CA GLU A 141 -15.36 -35.43 -33.18
C GLU A 141 -16.57 -34.81 -32.47
N ARG A 142 -16.34 -33.91 -31.50
CA ARG A 142 -17.42 -33.16 -30.85
C ARG A 142 -17.83 -31.99 -31.75
N ASN A 143 -18.67 -32.27 -32.74
CA ASN A 143 -19.19 -31.32 -33.75
C ASN A 143 -19.81 -30.02 -33.19
N GLN A 144 -20.04 -29.91 -31.89
CA GLN A 144 -20.67 -28.76 -31.23
C GLN A 144 -19.68 -27.77 -30.57
N ILE A 145 -18.39 -28.12 -30.44
CA ILE A 145 -17.42 -27.25 -29.75
C ILE A 145 -16.67 -26.39 -30.78
N ASN A 146 -17.06 -25.12 -30.89
CA ASN A 146 -16.32 -24.12 -31.66
C ASN A 146 -14.89 -23.97 -31.10
N ILE A 147 -13.87 -24.07 -31.96
CA ILE A 147 -12.45 -23.87 -31.63
C ILE A 147 -12.26 -22.54 -30.90
N GLU A 148 -12.97 -21.49 -31.33
CA GLU A 148 -12.93 -20.17 -30.72
C GLU A 148 -13.43 -20.19 -29.27
N ALA A 149 -14.56 -20.86 -29.00
CA ALA A 149 -15.13 -20.96 -27.65
C ALA A 149 -14.21 -21.77 -26.70
N TYR A 150 -13.62 -22.85 -27.22
CA TYR A 150 -12.60 -23.61 -26.50
C TYR A 150 -11.38 -22.74 -26.19
N ALA A 151 -10.89 -22.00 -27.20
CA ALA A 151 -9.74 -21.11 -27.08
C ALA A 151 -9.97 -20.02 -26.03
N ILE A 152 -11.13 -19.35 -26.06
CA ILE A 152 -11.49 -18.32 -25.06
C ILE A 152 -11.40 -18.91 -23.65
N THR A 153 -11.95 -20.11 -23.43
CA THR A 153 -11.92 -20.77 -22.11
C THR A 153 -10.50 -21.12 -21.68
N ALA A 154 -9.69 -21.66 -22.61
CA ALA A 154 -8.29 -21.99 -22.35
C ALA A 154 -7.44 -20.74 -22.05
N PHE A 155 -7.63 -19.66 -22.82
CA PHE A 155 -6.91 -18.40 -22.64
C PHE A 155 -7.31 -17.70 -21.34
N LYS A 156 -8.61 -17.63 -21.00
CA LYS A 156 -9.05 -17.13 -19.68
C LYS A 156 -8.34 -17.86 -18.54
N ARG A 157 -8.29 -19.20 -18.59
CA ARG A 157 -7.58 -20.01 -17.59
C ARG A 157 -6.08 -19.70 -17.56
N PHE A 158 -5.45 -19.54 -18.73
CA PHE A 158 -4.03 -19.23 -18.81
C PHE A 158 -3.70 -17.85 -18.23
N ILE A 159 -4.45 -16.81 -18.64
CA ILE A 159 -4.29 -15.45 -18.16
C ILE A 159 -4.46 -15.41 -16.63
N ARG A 160 -5.53 -16.00 -16.09
CA ARG A 160 -5.73 -16.11 -14.64
C ARG A 160 -4.54 -16.77 -13.94
N ASN A 161 -4.06 -17.90 -14.46
CA ASN A 161 -2.95 -18.62 -13.86
C ASN A 161 -1.64 -17.82 -13.88
N GLN A 162 -1.38 -17.05 -14.94
CA GLN A 162 -0.20 -16.18 -15.02
C GLN A 162 -0.30 -15.05 -14.00
N ILE A 163 -1.45 -14.38 -13.94
CA ILE A 163 -1.68 -13.30 -12.97
C ILE A 163 -1.57 -13.83 -11.54
N TYR A 164 -2.17 -14.98 -11.22
CA TYR A 164 -2.05 -15.55 -9.87
C TYR A 164 -0.61 -15.92 -9.50
N ARG A 165 0.24 -16.28 -10.48
CA ARG A 165 1.66 -16.55 -10.23
C ARG A 165 2.44 -15.28 -9.95
N GLN A 166 2.12 -14.20 -10.66
CA GLN A 166 2.87 -12.95 -10.60
C GLN A 166 2.35 -11.98 -9.54
N ASP A 167 1.05 -11.98 -9.26
CA ASP A 167 0.38 -11.03 -8.38
C ASP A 167 -0.21 -11.71 -7.13
N LEU A 168 0.28 -11.31 -5.96
CA LEU A 168 -0.22 -11.82 -4.66
C LEU A 168 -1.61 -11.27 -4.34
N GLU A 169 -1.97 -10.08 -4.82
CA GLU A 169 -3.27 -9.46 -4.58
C GLU A 169 -4.38 -10.21 -5.32
N ALA A 170 -4.14 -10.57 -6.58
CA ALA A 170 -5.01 -11.47 -7.32
C ALA A 170 -5.10 -12.84 -6.63
N ARG A 171 -3.98 -13.33 -6.07
CA ARG A 171 -3.93 -14.61 -5.35
C ARG A 171 -4.72 -14.57 -4.04
N ARG A 172 -4.79 -13.41 -3.36
CA ARG A 172 -5.55 -13.19 -2.11
C ARG A 172 -7.05 -13.44 -2.28
N THR A 173 -7.63 -13.02 -3.40
CA THR A 173 -9.08 -13.20 -3.67
C THR A 173 -9.47 -14.64 -3.98
N ARG A 174 -8.51 -15.49 -4.36
CA ARG A 174 -8.75 -16.89 -4.76
C ARG A 174 -8.86 -17.84 -3.58
N PHE A 175 -8.14 -17.58 -2.49
CA PHE A 175 -8.03 -18.54 -1.40
C PHE A 175 -9.05 -18.25 -0.30
N SER A 176 -9.79 -19.30 0.11
CA SER A 176 -10.46 -19.29 1.41
C SER A 176 -9.43 -19.21 2.53
N SER A 177 -9.81 -18.77 3.74
CA SER A 177 -8.89 -18.65 4.88
C SER A 177 -8.02 -19.91 5.08
N TYR A 178 -8.60 -21.10 5.00
CA TYR A 178 -7.87 -22.37 5.13
C TYR A 178 -7.13 -22.79 3.84
N GLY A 179 -7.61 -22.36 2.67
CA GLY A 179 -6.87 -22.51 1.41
C GLY A 179 -5.58 -21.68 1.40
N LEU A 180 -5.58 -20.53 2.06
CA LEU A 180 -4.40 -19.69 2.25
C LEU A 180 -3.37 -20.41 3.11
N LEU A 181 -3.77 -20.99 4.25
CA LEU A 181 -2.86 -21.76 5.11
C LEU A 181 -2.15 -22.89 4.36
N LYS A 182 -2.85 -23.58 3.45
CA LYS A 182 -2.27 -24.67 2.65
C LYS A 182 -1.24 -24.17 1.62
N ASP A 183 -1.39 -22.95 1.15
CA ASP A 183 -0.49 -22.32 0.17
C ASP A 183 0.77 -21.72 0.81
N LEU A 184 0.77 -21.50 2.13
CA LEU A 184 1.92 -20.96 2.85
C LEU A 184 3.11 -21.91 2.83
N SER A 185 4.30 -21.34 2.69
CA SER A 185 5.54 -22.07 3.00
C SER A 185 5.86 -21.98 4.49
N ALA A 186 6.64 -22.94 5.01
CA ALA A 186 7.07 -22.92 6.41
C ALA A 186 7.91 -21.67 6.75
N GLY A 187 8.70 -21.18 5.80
CA GLY A 187 9.48 -19.94 5.95
C GLY A 187 8.57 -18.72 6.00
N GLU A 188 7.65 -18.61 5.03
CA GLU A 188 6.70 -17.49 4.96
C GLU A 188 5.80 -17.40 6.20
N LEU A 189 5.37 -18.52 6.76
CA LEU A 189 4.60 -18.51 8.01
C LEU A 189 5.44 -18.02 9.21
N ASN A 190 6.70 -18.44 9.30
CA ASN A 190 7.61 -17.95 10.36
C ASN A 190 7.80 -16.44 10.25
N ASP A 191 8.08 -15.94 9.06
CA ASP A 191 8.28 -14.50 8.82
C ASP A 191 7.00 -13.71 9.12
N ALA A 192 5.83 -14.27 8.77
CA ALA A 192 4.54 -13.67 9.06
C ALA A 192 4.22 -13.58 10.56
N LEU A 193 4.55 -14.63 11.33
CA LEU A 193 4.37 -14.63 12.79
C LEU A 193 5.39 -13.71 13.49
N LEU A 194 6.65 -13.69 13.04
CA LEU A 194 7.66 -12.75 13.53
C LEU A 194 7.25 -11.29 13.30
N ALA A 195 6.68 -10.97 12.14
CA ALA A 195 6.18 -9.64 11.82
C ALA A 195 4.99 -9.17 12.68
N GLN A 196 4.38 -10.06 13.47
CA GLN A 196 3.36 -9.76 14.48
C GLN A 196 3.90 -9.79 15.92
N ASN A 197 5.23 -9.81 16.10
CA ASN A 197 5.91 -9.83 17.41
C ASN A 197 5.65 -11.10 18.24
N PHE A 198 5.41 -12.25 17.60
CA PHE A 198 5.37 -13.53 18.32
C PHE A 198 6.79 -13.96 18.75
N TYR A 199 6.90 -14.48 19.98
CA TYR A 199 8.16 -15.00 20.51
C TYR A 199 8.46 -16.41 19.97
N THR A 200 9.74 -16.81 19.96
CA THR A 200 10.22 -18.08 19.36
C THR A 200 9.44 -19.31 19.82
N GLN A 201 9.07 -19.40 21.11
CA GLN A 201 8.29 -20.52 21.63
C GLN A 201 6.88 -20.56 21.03
N GLN A 202 6.18 -19.43 20.97
CA GLN A 202 4.83 -19.37 20.39
C GLN A 202 4.84 -19.72 18.90
N ILE A 203 5.87 -19.30 18.16
CA ILE A 203 6.03 -19.64 16.73
C ILE A 203 6.14 -21.14 16.52
N ILE A 204 6.89 -21.85 17.39
CA ILE A 204 7.03 -23.31 17.33
C ILE A 204 5.66 -23.99 17.43
N HIS A 205 4.80 -23.54 18.35
CA HIS A 205 3.46 -24.10 18.54
C HIS A 205 2.52 -23.83 17.36
N HIS A 206 2.46 -22.58 16.90
CA HIS A 206 1.63 -22.20 15.75
C HIS A 206 2.07 -22.91 14.47
N ARG A 207 3.39 -23.08 14.28
CA ARG A 207 3.94 -23.84 13.16
C ARG A 207 3.63 -25.33 13.26
N LEU A 208 3.70 -25.92 14.45
CA LEU A 208 3.36 -27.32 14.66
C LEU A 208 1.87 -27.56 14.41
N ALA A 209 0.99 -26.69 14.90
CA ALA A 209 -0.45 -26.75 14.62
C ALA A 209 -0.74 -26.64 13.11
N TRP A 210 -0.07 -25.72 12.41
CA TRP A 210 -0.16 -25.59 10.95
C TRP A 210 0.35 -26.85 10.20
N GLN A 211 1.43 -27.48 10.67
CA GLN A 211 1.94 -28.73 10.10
C GLN A 211 0.94 -29.87 10.29
N CYS A 212 0.40 -30.04 11.50
CA CYS A 212 -0.65 -31.02 11.79
C CYS A 212 -1.87 -30.81 10.89
N PHE A 213 -2.32 -29.55 10.73
CA PHE A 213 -3.37 -29.19 9.78
C PHE A 213 -3.02 -29.61 8.34
N CYS A 214 -1.84 -29.26 7.85
CA CYS A 214 -1.41 -29.54 6.48
C CYS A 214 -1.27 -31.04 6.18
N GLU A 215 -0.81 -31.84 7.14
CA GLU A 215 -0.68 -33.29 7.01
C GLU A 215 -2.06 -33.96 6.99
N MET A 216 -2.98 -33.56 7.88
CA MET A 216 -4.34 -34.11 7.91
C MET A 216 -5.16 -33.72 6.68
N PHE A 217 -5.03 -32.48 6.18
CA PHE A 217 -5.70 -32.04 4.96
C PHE A 217 -5.19 -32.71 3.68
N ARG A 218 -3.99 -33.33 3.68
CA ARG A 218 -3.45 -34.09 2.55
C ARG A 218 -4.07 -35.48 2.42
N VAL A 219 -4.59 -36.05 3.51
CA VAL A 219 -5.09 -37.44 3.56
C VAL A 219 -6.51 -37.57 2.97
N SER A 220 -7.26 -36.48 2.78
CA SER A 220 -8.60 -36.51 2.17
C SER A 220 -8.53 -36.38 0.63
N PRO A 221 -8.71 -37.47 -0.15
CA PRO A 221 -8.31 -37.50 -1.57
C PRO A 221 -9.27 -36.76 -2.53
N ASN A 222 -10.43 -36.28 -2.06
CA ASN A 222 -11.58 -35.99 -2.94
C ASN A 222 -12.16 -34.56 -2.83
N CYS A 223 -11.39 -33.52 -2.48
CA CYS A 223 -11.97 -32.16 -2.37
C CYS A 223 -11.11 -31.07 -3.01
N SER A 224 -11.35 -30.83 -4.30
CA SER A 224 -10.92 -29.63 -5.02
C SER A 224 -12.01 -28.55 -4.93
N GLY A 225 -11.95 -27.71 -3.90
CA GLY A 225 -12.83 -26.55 -3.74
C GLY A 225 -13.09 -26.22 -2.27
N SER A 226 -13.04 -24.93 -1.94
CA SER A 226 -13.24 -24.31 -0.62
C SER A 226 -14.13 -25.14 0.34
N ARG A 227 -13.52 -25.97 1.19
CA ARG A 227 -14.19 -26.62 2.32
C ARG A 227 -13.89 -25.81 3.58
N ASN A 228 -14.94 -25.48 4.33
CA ASN A 228 -14.78 -25.02 5.71
C ASN A 228 -14.53 -26.27 6.57
N ILE A 229 -13.59 -26.17 7.50
CA ILE A 229 -13.25 -27.25 8.44
C ILE A 229 -14.42 -27.44 9.39
N GLY A 230 -14.86 -28.68 9.61
CA GLY A 230 -15.90 -29.01 10.59
C GLY A 230 -15.35 -29.24 12.00
N GLU A 231 -16.19 -29.16 13.03
CA GLU A 231 -15.80 -29.36 14.45
C GLU A 231 -15.07 -30.69 14.70
N ASN A 232 -15.52 -31.77 14.05
CA ASN A 232 -14.89 -33.09 14.16
C ASN A 232 -13.46 -33.14 13.60
N GLU A 233 -13.14 -32.31 12.60
CA GLU A 233 -11.81 -32.25 12.00
C GLU A 233 -10.84 -31.48 12.90
N PHE A 234 -11.30 -30.43 13.60
CA PHE A 234 -10.48 -29.72 14.58
C PHE A 234 -10.09 -30.59 15.77
N LYS A 235 -11.02 -31.43 16.25
CA LYS A 235 -10.72 -32.38 17.32
C LYS A 235 -9.63 -33.37 16.91
N ALA A 236 -9.73 -33.91 15.69
CA ALA A 236 -8.71 -34.83 15.17
C ALA A 236 -7.34 -34.15 14.98
N ILE A 237 -7.31 -32.86 14.59
CA ILE A 237 -6.07 -32.06 14.52
C ILE A 237 -5.50 -31.81 15.93
N ALA A 238 -6.34 -31.53 16.92
CA ALA A 238 -5.91 -31.33 18.30
C ALA A 238 -5.30 -32.60 18.90
N ASP A 239 -5.93 -33.74 18.69
CA ASP A 239 -5.40 -35.04 19.14
C ASP A 239 -4.03 -35.32 18.51
N TYR A 240 -3.88 -35.04 17.20
CA TYR A 240 -2.62 -35.22 16.48
C TYR A 240 -1.52 -34.24 16.93
N TYR A 241 -1.89 -33.00 17.20
CA TYR A 241 -0.99 -31.98 17.74
C TYR A 241 -0.47 -32.38 19.12
N ASN A 242 -1.34 -32.81 20.02
CA ASN A 242 -0.97 -33.24 21.37
C ASN A 242 -0.04 -34.47 21.33
N GLN A 243 -0.29 -35.41 20.42
CA GLN A 243 0.60 -36.55 20.21
C GLN A 243 2.00 -36.10 19.77
N ARG A 244 2.09 -35.15 18.83
CA ARG A 244 3.37 -34.59 18.35
C ARG A 244 4.10 -33.80 19.44
N CYS A 245 3.39 -33.04 20.27
CA CYS A 245 3.98 -32.33 21.41
C CYS A 245 4.63 -33.29 22.41
N SER A 246 3.95 -34.39 22.75
CA SER A 246 4.49 -35.43 23.63
C SER A 246 5.72 -36.13 23.05
N GLN A 247 5.80 -36.30 21.72
CA GLN A 247 6.96 -36.89 21.04
C GLN A 247 8.17 -35.94 21.00
N LEU A 248 7.93 -34.63 21.01
CA LEU A 248 8.96 -33.60 20.92
C LEU A 248 9.37 -33.02 22.28
N ASN A 249 8.86 -33.56 23.39
CA ASN A 249 9.09 -33.09 24.76
C ASN A 249 8.82 -31.58 24.93
N LEU A 250 7.70 -31.10 24.38
CA LEU A 250 7.24 -29.73 24.59
C LEU A 250 6.37 -29.69 25.86
N ASP A 251 6.87 -29.04 26.93
CA ASP A 251 6.22 -28.96 28.25
C ASP A 251 4.93 -28.09 28.23
N ILE A 252 3.80 -28.65 27.80
CA ILE A 252 2.55 -27.87 27.62
C ILE A 252 1.30 -28.68 27.95
N LEU A 253 0.28 -27.96 28.44
CA LEU A 253 -1.10 -28.42 28.56
C LEU A 253 -1.66 -28.92 27.21
N PRO A 254 -2.45 -30.00 27.20
CA PRO A 254 -3.06 -30.51 25.98
C PRO A 254 -3.97 -29.46 25.34
N ALA A 255 -3.73 -29.17 24.05
CA ALA A 255 -4.54 -28.25 23.28
C ALA A 255 -5.91 -28.87 22.96
N THR A 256 -6.97 -28.08 23.11
CA THR A 256 -8.33 -28.45 22.67
C THR A 256 -8.55 -28.07 21.21
N ASP A 257 -9.66 -28.54 20.63
CA ASP A 257 -10.14 -28.15 19.31
C ASP A 257 -10.28 -26.62 19.14
N ILE A 258 -10.78 -25.93 20.16
CA ILE A 258 -10.89 -24.46 20.19
C ILE A 258 -9.51 -23.80 20.11
N VAL A 259 -8.55 -24.27 20.91
CA VAL A 259 -7.19 -23.70 20.94
C VAL A 259 -6.49 -23.88 19.59
N ILE A 260 -6.66 -25.03 18.93
CA ILE A 260 -6.14 -25.26 17.58
C ILE A 260 -6.81 -24.35 16.56
N GLN A 261 -8.13 -24.16 16.65
CA GLN A 261 -8.85 -23.25 15.78
C GLN A 261 -8.32 -21.82 15.92
N GLU A 262 -8.11 -21.35 17.15
CA GLU A 262 -7.51 -20.04 17.42
C GLU A 262 -6.10 -19.93 16.84
N MET A 263 -5.22 -20.90 17.09
CA MET A 263 -3.85 -20.91 16.53
C MET A 263 -3.85 -20.85 15.00
N LEU A 264 -4.75 -21.59 14.34
CA LEU A 264 -4.86 -21.58 12.87
C LEU A 264 -5.42 -20.25 12.36
N LEU A 265 -6.40 -19.65 13.05
CA LEU A 265 -6.91 -18.31 12.72
C LEU A 265 -5.82 -17.25 12.88
N THR A 266 -5.03 -17.31 13.95
CA THR A 266 -3.86 -16.45 14.15
C THR A 266 -2.86 -16.60 13.00
N CYS A 267 -2.57 -17.83 12.57
CA CYS A 267 -1.72 -18.06 11.39
C CYS A 267 -2.31 -17.46 10.11
N ILE A 268 -3.64 -17.53 9.92
CA ILE A 268 -4.34 -16.95 8.77
C ILE A 268 -4.20 -15.43 8.77
N ASP A 269 -4.43 -14.80 9.92
CA ASP A 269 -4.40 -13.34 10.03
C ASP A 269 -2.97 -12.81 9.94
N ALA A 270 -1.99 -13.52 10.52
CA ALA A 270 -0.57 -13.29 10.31
C ALA A 270 -0.20 -13.34 8.83
N ALA A 271 -0.58 -14.41 8.13
CA ALA A 271 -0.31 -14.58 6.71
C ALA A 271 -0.99 -13.51 5.84
N LYS A 272 -2.25 -13.17 6.12
CA LYS A 272 -2.98 -12.10 5.41
C LYS A 272 -2.27 -10.77 5.59
N ASN A 273 -1.93 -10.41 6.84
CA ASN A 273 -1.27 -9.15 7.15
C ASN A 273 0.13 -9.07 6.56
N TYR A 274 0.89 -10.16 6.60
CA TYR A 274 2.23 -10.25 6.01
C TYR A 274 2.20 -10.12 4.49
N ARG A 275 1.34 -10.88 3.79
CA ARG A 275 1.15 -10.76 2.33
C ARG A 275 0.59 -9.39 1.92
N ASN A 276 -0.20 -8.73 2.78
CA ASN A 276 -0.68 -7.37 2.54
C ASN A 276 0.42 -6.32 2.74
N LYS A 277 1.23 -6.44 3.80
CA LYS A 277 2.33 -5.50 4.09
C LYS A 277 3.43 -5.55 3.02
N GLN A 278 3.70 -6.72 2.43
CA GLN A 278 4.63 -6.84 1.29
C GLN A 278 4.13 -6.13 0.01
N TYR A 279 2.84 -5.76 -0.07
CA TYR A 279 2.23 -5.14 -1.25
C TYR A 279 1.89 -3.66 -1.09
N LEU A 280 2.36 -3.01 -0.04
CA LEU A 280 2.55 -1.55 -0.09
C LEU A 280 3.71 -1.30 -1.06
N TYR A 281 3.39 -1.31 -2.35
CA TYR A 281 4.24 -0.73 -3.37
C TYR A 281 4.58 0.70 -2.94
N PHE A 282 5.78 1.10 -3.35
CA PHE A 282 6.53 2.31 -3.02
C PHE A 282 5.87 3.65 -3.40
N GLU A 283 4.54 3.72 -3.43
CA GLU A 283 3.74 4.92 -3.63
C GLU A 283 2.58 4.89 -2.61
N GLU A 284 2.55 5.92 -1.74
CA GLU A 284 1.45 6.33 -0.85
C GLU A 284 1.54 6.14 0.69
N ASP A 285 2.61 5.60 1.27
CA ASP A 285 2.83 5.70 2.74
C ASP A 285 3.93 6.70 3.10
N TYR A 286 3.73 7.98 2.76
CA TYR A 286 4.49 9.10 3.33
C TYR A 286 3.90 9.62 4.66
N PHE A 287 2.96 8.88 5.28
CA PHE A 287 2.41 9.23 6.58
C PHE A 287 2.21 8.00 7.47
N GLY A 288 3.28 7.55 8.15
CA GLY A 288 3.10 6.87 9.45
C GLY A 288 4.05 5.75 9.84
N ALA A 289 4.89 5.21 8.95
CA ALA A 289 5.90 4.22 9.33
C ALA A 289 7.21 4.93 9.67
N SER A 290 7.68 4.78 10.92
CA SER A 290 9.01 5.22 11.35
C SER A 290 10.05 4.39 10.60
N ASP A 291 10.81 5.04 9.72
CA ASP A 291 11.86 4.41 8.92
C ASP A 291 13.01 3.88 9.83
N PRO A 292 13.66 2.75 9.48
CA PRO A 292 14.89 2.32 10.13
C PRO A 292 16.05 3.18 9.63
N ALA A 293 16.49 4.11 10.49
CA ALA A 293 17.69 4.96 10.37
C ALA A 293 17.94 5.62 8.99
N PRO A 294 17.64 6.92 8.82
CA PRO A 294 17.82 7.64 7.56
C PRO A 294 19.28 7.57 7.08
N SER A 295 19.49 7.37 5.76
CA SER A 295 20.85 7.37 5.21
C SER A 295 21.49 8.76 5.38
N LYS A 296 22.82 8.84 5.39
CA LYS A 296 23.54 10.12 5.55
C LYS A 296 23.14 11.17 4.50
N TRP A 297 22.75 10.74 3.30
CA TRP A 297 22.27 11.64 2.25
C TRP A 297 20.81 12.08 2.50
N ASP A 298 19.96 11.20 3.00
CA ASP A 298 18.58 11.55 3.38
C ASP A 298 18.56 12.52 4.57
N VAL A 299 19.48 12.36 5.52
CA VAL A 299 19.68 13.31 6.62
C VAL A 299 20.10 14.68 6.09
N LEU A 300 21.01 14.74 5.10
CA LEU A 300 21.44 16.01 4.51
C LEU A 300 20.33 16.70 3.72
N ILE A 301 19.57 15.95 2.91
CA ILE A 301 18.44 16.48 2.14
C ILE A 301 17.32 16.95 3.09
N GLN A 302 16.97 16.16 4.10
CA GLN A 302 15.98 16.57 5.10
C GLN A 302 16.44 17.79 5.92
N GLN A 303 17.74 17.91 6.20
CA GLN A 303 18.29 19.09 6.87
C GLN A 303 18.19 20.34 5.99
N GLU A 304 18.52 20.24 4.71
CA GLU A 304 18.43 21.36 3.77
C GLU A 304 16.97 21.81 3.58
N GLU A 305 16.04 20.88 3.36
CA GLU A 305 14.60 21.16 3.26
C GLU A 305 14.05 21.76 4.56
N SER A 306 14.46 21.23 5.72
CA SER A 306 14.07 21.77 7.03
C SER A 306 14.59 23.18 7.26
N GLN A 307 15.81 23.49 6.79
CA GLN A 307 16.39 24.83 6.88
C GLN A 307 15.64 25.82 5.97
N GLN A 308 15.33 25.43 4.73
CA GLN A 308 14.54 26.25 3.81
C GLN A 308 13.13 26.54 4.36
N LEU A 309 12.47 25.50 4.89
CA LEU A 309 11.17 25.64 5.55
C LEU A 309 11.25 26.59 6.75
N LYS A 310 12.29 26.45 7.56
CA LYS A 310 12.51 27.33 8.73
C LYS A 310 12.67 28.78 8.31
N VAL A 311 13.47 29.09 7.29
CA VAL A 311 13.69 30.46 6.79
C VAL A 311 12.37 31.09 6.30
N ILE A 312 11.57 30.33 5.54
CA ILE A 312 10.26 30.80 5.06
C ILE A 312 9.32 31.05 6.24
N LEU A 313 9.27 30.12 7.21
CA LEU A 313 8.43 30.26 8.40
C LEU A 313 8.87 31.44 9.28
N ASP A 314 10.17 31.63 9.51
CA ASP A 314 10.73 32.77 10.26
C ASP A 314 10.25 34.09 9.65
N ARG A 315 10.39 34.24 8.33
CA ARG A 315 9.96 35.45 7.61
C ARG A 315 8.45 35.67 7.72
N LEU A 316 7.66 34.63 7.49
CA LEU A 316 6.20 34.72 7.58
C LEU A 316 5.75 35.03 9.00
N PHE A 317 6.41 34.46 10.01
CA PHE A 317 6.06 34.61 11.41
C PHE A 317 6.41 36.00 11.94
N ILE A 318 7.57 36.55 11.59
CA ILE A 318 7.97 37.92 11.94
C ILE A 318 7.00 38.95 11.35
N ASN A 319 6.54 38.73 10.12
CA ASN A 319 5.61 39.63 9.43
C ASN A 319 4.16 39.53 9.92
N MET A 320 3.84 38.63 10.85
CA MET A 320 2.51 38.55 11.45
C MET A 320 2.34 39.56 12.59
N PRO A 321 1.11 40.06 12.84
CA PRO A 321 0.84 40.89 14.01
C PRO A 321 1.20 40.18 15.32
N GLU A 322 1.72 40.93 16.30
CA GLU A 322 2.14 40.39 17.61
C GLU A 322 1.04 39.55 18.28
N GLN A 323 -0.20 40.03 18.24
CA GLN A 323 -1.37 39.30 18.74
C GLN A 323 -1.49 37.90 18.13
N CYS A 324 -1.27 37.79 16.83
CA CYS A 324 -1.35 36.53 16.10
C CYS A 324 -0.19 35.60 16.46
N GLN A 325 1.03 36.14 16.55
CA GLN A 325 2.21 35.38 16.95
C GLN A 325 2.04 34.77 18.35
N ILE A 326 1.52 35.54 19.31
CA ILE A 326 1.23 35.06 20.66
C ILE A 326 0.16 33.98 20.64
N MET A 327 -0.94 34.19 19.90
CA MET A 327 -1.99 33.17 19.77
C MET A 327 -1.47 31.86 19.20
N PHE A 328 -0.58 31.89 18.19
CA PHE A 328 0.02 30.68 17.64
C PHE A 328 1.04 30.03 18.57
N LYS A 329 1.87 30.80 19.27
CA LYS A 329 2.78 30.25 20.30
C LYS A 329 2.01 29.54 21.42
N LEU A 330 0.91 30.11 21.88
CA LEU A 330 0.05 29.51 22.90
C LEU A 330 -0.72 28.28 22.36
N TRP A 331 -1.29 28.38 21.15
CA TRP A 331 -2.08 27.30 20.57
C TRP A 331 -1.24 26.13 20.06
N GLN A 332 -0.18 26.40 19.30
CA GLN A 332 0.67 25.39 18.68
C GLN A 332 1.88 25.02 19.53
N GLY A 333 2.49 25.98 20.24
CA GLY A 333 3.66 25.69 21.08
C GLY A 333 3.31 25.02 22.42
N LEU A 334 2.24 25.47 23.08
CA LEU A 334 1.80 24.97 24.39
C LEU A 334 0.53 24.09 24.36
N ASN A 335 -0.05 23.88 23.18
CA ASN A 335 -1.30 23.13 23.02
C ASN A 335 -2.46 23.67 23.89
N LEU A 336 -2.54 24.99 24.09
CA LEU A 336 -3.62 25.60 24.86
C LEU A 336 -4.94 25.54 24.08
N THR A 337 -6.03 25.34 24.80
CA THR A 337 -7.37 25.38 24.20
C THR A 337 -7.78 26.81 23.88
N GLN A 338 -8.72 26.97 22.96
CA GLN A 338 -9.21 28.31 22.57
C GLN A 338 -9.90 29.05 23.75
N THR A 339 -10.44 28.30 24.72
CA THR A 339 -11.01 28.85 25.96
C THR A 339 -9.92 29.35 26.89
N GLU A 340 -8.84 28.58 27.08
CA GLU A 340 -7.66 28.99 27.86
C GLU A 340 -7.02 30.24 27.25
N ILE A 341 -6.81 30.25 25.93
CA ILE A 341 -6.25 31.41 25.21
C ILE A 341 -7.14 32.64 25.36
N ALA A 342 -8.46 32.50 25.26
CA ALA A 342 -9.39 33.60 25.48
C ALA A 342 -9.27 34.14 26.91
N HIS A 343 -9.14 33.25 27.90
CA HIS A 343 -8.97 33.65 29.30
C HIS A 343 -7.65 34.37 29.55
N LEU A 344 -6.56 33.92 28.92
CA LEU A 344 -5.22 34.51 29.03
C LEU A 344 -5.14 35.89 28.37
N LEU A 345 -5.76 36.05 27.20
CA LEU A 345 -5.61 37.24 26.38
C LEU A 345 -6.70 38.30 26.61
N LYS A 346 -7.72 38.02 27.44
CA LYS A 346 -8.87 38.92 27.65
C LYS A 346 -8.50 40.33 28.11
N TYR A 347 -7.42 40.48 28.87
CA TYR A 347 -6.95 41.77 29.40
C TYR A 347 -6.04 42.51 28.41
N LYS A 348 -5.23 41.78 27.63
CA LYS A 348 -4.31 42.35 26.63
C LYS A 348 -5.02 42.74 25.33
N TYR A 349 -6.05 41.99 24.93
CA TYR A 349 -6.77 42.19 23.67
C TYR A 349 -8.28 42.15 23.88
N SER A 350 -8.92 43.32 23.87
CA SER A 350 -10.38 43.49 24.07
C SER A 350 -11.23 42.70 23.05
N GLY A 351 -10.69 42.38 21.87
CA GLY A 351 -11.34 41.58 20.83
C GLY A 351 -11.28 40.06 21.01
N LEU A 352 -10.59 39.54 22.04
CA LEU A 352 -10.32 38.10 22.25
C LEU A 352 -10.86 37.54 23.58
N GLN A 353 -11.99 38.06 24.06
CA GLN A 353 -12.53 37.68 25.36
C GLN A 353 -13.27 36.33 25.35
N LYS A 354 -13.76 35.90 24.19
CA LYS A 354 -14.57 34.68 24.04
C LYS A 354 -13.91 33.68 23.11
N GLN A 355 -14.09 32.38 23.41
CA GLN A 355 -13.53 31.27 22.64
C GLN A 355 -13.78 31.38 21.12
N TYR A 356 -15.00 31.72 20.70
CA TYR A 356 -15.32 31.82 19.28
C TYR A 356 -14.58 32.95 18.56
N GLN A 357 -14.17 34.01 19.28
CA GLN A 357 -13.38 35.11 18.72
C GLN A 357 -11.96 34.64 18.45
N VAL A 358 -11.36 33.92 19.41
CA VAL A 358 -10.07 33.24 19.26
C VAL A 358 -10.11 32.26 18.09
N ALA A 359 -11.14 31.41 18.00
CA ALA A 359 -11.32 30.45 16.92
C ALA A 359 -11.39 31.12 15.53
N ARG A 360 -12.16 32.21 15.41
CA ARG A 360 -12.31 32.97 14.16
C ARG A 360 -11.01 33.63 13.74
N GLN A 361 -10.28 34.24 14.68
CA GLN A 361 -9.00 34.86 14.39
C GLN A 361 -7.94 33.83 13.99
N LEU A 362 -7.79 32.73 14.75
CA LEU A 362 -6.88 31.63 14.39
C LEU A 362 -7.21 31.07 13.00
N LYS A 363 -8.49 30.83 12.70
CA LYS A 363 -8.90 30.31 11.38
C LYS A 363 -8.58 31.28 10.25
N LYS A 364 -8.75 32.59 10.46
CA LYS A 364 -8.43 33.62 9.48
C LYS A 364 -6.92 33.66 9.23
N TYR A 365 -6.12 33.83 10.29
CA TYR A 365 -4.67 33.94 10.15
C TYR A 365 -4.02 32.65 9.65
N ASN A 366 -4.55 31.49 10.02
CA ASN A 366 -4.07 30.20 9.53
C ASN A 366 -4.31 30.04 8.01
N ARG A 367 -5.45 30.52 7.50
CA ARG A 367 -5.69 30.56 6.04
C ARG A 367 -4.75 31.54 5.35
N ASP A 368 -4.52 32.70 5.96
CA ASP A 368 -3.68 33.75 5.38
C ASP A 368 -2.20 33.33 5.33
N ILE A 369 -1.67 32.73 6.40
CA ILE A 369 -0.29 32.22 6.44
C ILE A 369 -0.10 31.04 5.48
N LEU A 370 -1.07 30.13 5.40
CA LEU A 370 -0.98 28.98 4.49
C LEU A 370 -0.94 29.44 3.02
N LYS A 371 -1.72 30.47 2.67
CA LYS A 371 -1.69 31.08 1.33
C LYS A 371 -0.36 31.77 1.04
N LYS A 372 0.17 32.55 1.99
CA LYS A 372 1.47 33.21 1.85
C LYS A 372 2.61 32.19 1.75
N PHE A 373 2.56 31.14 2.57
CA PHE A 373 3.50 30.03 2.53
C PHE A 373 3.48 29.32 1.17
N ALA A 374 2.31 28.98 0.63
CA ALA A 374 2.21 28.40 -0.70
C ALA A 374 2.82 29.31 -1.79
N SER A 375 2.61 30.62 -1.68
CA SER A 375 3.19 31.59 -2.62
C SER A 375 4.73 31.66 -2.52
N GLU A 376 5.29 31.72 -1.31
CA GLU A 376 6.76 31.76 -1.12
C GLU A 376 7.42 30.42 -1.46
N TRP A 377 6.73 29.31 -1.22
CA TRP A 377 7.19 27.98 -1.59
C TRP A 377 7.25 27.81 -3.12
N ASN A 378 6.22 28.25 -3.85
CA ASN A 378 6.22 28.25 -5.32
C ASN A 378 7.33 29.13 -5.92
N GLN A 379 7.69 30.23 -5.24
CA GLN A 379 8.79 31.09 -5.67
C GLN A 379 10.17 30.44 -5.47
N SER A 380 10.31 29.65 -4.40
CA SER A 380 11.57 28.97 -4.07
C SER A 380 11.74 27.64 -4.82
N ASN A 381 10.63 27.02 -5.22
CA ASN A 381 10.57 25.73 -5.92
C ASN A 381 9.66 25.83 -7.17
N PRO A 382 10.14 26.43 -8.28
CA PRO A 382 9.32 26.71 -9.46
C PRO A 382 8.80 25.47 -10.19
N GLU A 383 9.38 24.29 -9.93
CA GLU A 383 8.91 23.00 -10.47
C GLU A 383 7.62 22.50 -9.80
N ILE A 384 7.29 23.03 -8.62
CA ILE A 384 6.10 22.65 -7.84
C ILE A 384 5.05 23.76 -7.96
N HIS A 385 3.97 23.53 -8.71
CA HIS A 385 2.91 24.51 -8.89
C HIS A 385 1.73 24.30 -7.92
N ILE A 386 1.75 24.98 -6.77
CA ILE A 386 0.63 25.00 -5.81
C ILE A 386 -0.30 26.17 -6.14
N ASN A 387 -1.21 25.99 -7.10
CA ASN A 387 -2.10 27.08 -7.56
C ASN A 387 -3.58 26.87 -7.21
N ASN A 388 -4.05 25.64 -6.98
CA ASN A 388 -5.47 25.37 -6.74
C ASN A 388 -5.79 25.28 -5.24
N GLU A 389 -7.03 25.63 -4.86
CA GLU A 389 -7.56 25.47 -3.50
C GLU A 389 -7.46 24.02 -2.98
N LYS A 390 -7.51 23.04 -3.90
CA LYS A 390 -7.30 21.62 -3.60
C LYS A 390 -5.85 21.28 -3.25
N ASP A 391 -4.89 21.96 -3.86
CA ASP A 391 -3.46 21.73 -3.59
C ASP A 391 -3.06 22.36 -2.25
N ILE A 392 -3.67 23.50 -1.90
CA ILE A 392 -3.56 24.11 -0.57
C ILE A 392 -4.11 23.19 0.53
N GLU A 393 -5.24 22.49 0.29
CA GLU A 393 -5.77 21.49 1.23
C GLU A 393 -4.84 20.27 1.38
N ARG A 394 -4.11 19.87 0.32
CA ARG A 394 -3.14 18.76 0.36
C ARG A 394 -1.92 19.07 1.24
N ILE A 395 -1.37 20.28 1.14
CA ILE A 395 -0.19 20.68 1.93
C ILE A 395 -0.52 21.08 3.37
N LYS A 396 -1.81 21.30 3.68
CA LYS A 396 -2.28 21.82 4.97
C LYS A 396 -1.83 20.97 6.16
N TYR A 397 -1.89 19.65 6.06
CA TYR A 397 -1.49 18.76 7.16
C TYR A 397 0.03 18.83 7.41
N ALA A 398 0.82 18.78 6.34
CA ALA A 398 2.29 18.89 6.42
C ALA A 398 2.70 20.26 6.98
N PHE A 399 2.12 21.35 6.45
CA PHE A 399 2.32 22.70 6.98
C PHE A 399 2.00 22.77 8.47
N HIS A 400 0.86 22.23 8.91
CA HIS A 400 0.49 22.23 10.31
C HIS A 400 1.49 21.52 11.21
N LYS A 401 1.99 20.36 10.77
CA LYS A 401 3.03 19.62 11.50
C LYS A 401 4.31 20.44 11.65
N TYR A 402 4.82 21.04 10.57
CA TYR A 402 6.04 21.84 10.63
C TYR A 402 5.86 23.16 11.38
N PHE A 403 4.71 23.81 11.22
CA PHE A 403 4.36 25.03 11.93
C PHE A 403 4.23 24.80 13.44
N HIS A 404 3.71 23.64 13.83
CA HIS A 404 3.68 23.18 15.21
C HIS A 404 5.09 23.03 15.79
N ILE A 405 5.96 22.30 15.10
CA ILE A 405 7.37 22.10 15.50
C ILE A 405 8.09 23.45 15.62
N TYR A 406 7.88 24.36 14.67
CA TYR A 406 8.43 25.71 14.70
C TYR A 406 7.99 26.49 15.95
N CYS A 407 6.70 26.47 16.28
CA CYS A 407 6.19 27.13 17.49
C CYS A 407 6.72 26.48 18.77
N GLN A 408 6.89 25.16 18.79
CA GLN A 408 7.48 24.43 19.93
C GLN A 408 8.96 24.74 20.12
N GLN A 409 9.73 24.89 19.03
CA GLN A 409 11.15 25.28 19.11
C GLN A 409 11.33 26.63 19.81
N PHE A 410 10.42 27.57 19.59
CA PHE A 410 10.42 28.83 20.34
C PHE A 410 10.28 28.57 21.86
N ILE A 411 9.34 27.71 22.27
CA ILE A 411 9.12 27.38 23.69
C ILE A 411 10.34 26.68 24.29
N PHE A 412 10.94 25.72 23.56
CA PHE A 412 12.15 25.04 24.00
C PHE A 412 13.35 25.99 24.11
N SER A 413 13.50 26.96 23.20
CA SER A 413 14.56 27.96 23.32
C SER A 413 14.40 28.87 24.54
N LEU A 414 13.17 29.06 25.05
CA LEU A 414 12.94 29.75 26.31
C LEU A 414 13.34 28.86 27.49
N LEU A 415 13.04 27.56 27.42
CA LEU A 415 13.48 26.59 28.44
C LEU A 415 15.00 26.48 28.51
N ASP A 416 15.69 26.45 27.36
CA ASP A 416 17.15 26.44 27.30
C ASP A 416 17.74 27.66 28.04
N LYS A 417 17.21 28.85 27.78
CA LYS A 417 17.63 30.09 28.46
C LYS A 417 17.34 30.07 29.96
N VAL A 418 16.14 29.63 30.35
CA VAL A 418 15.77 29.51 31.76
C VAL A 418 16.65 28.49 32.47
N PHE A 419 17.05 27.43 31.78
CA PHE A 419 17.98 26.42 32.29
C PHE A 419 19.40 26.97 32.40
N GLU A 420 19.90 27.71 31.42
CA GLU A 420 21.20 28.38 31.48
C GLU A 420 21.30 29.33 32.68
N ASP A 421 20.24 30.12 32.91
CA ASP A 421 20.11 31.09 34.00
C ASP A 421 19.83 30.44 35.38
N PHE A 422 19.63 29.12 35.45
CA PHE A 422 19.31 28.41 36.70
C PHE A 422 20.56 28.09 37.52
N GLU A 423 20.49 28.17 38.85
CA GLU A 423 21.64 27.89 39.74
C GLU A 423 22.15 26.44 39.63
N ASP A 424 23.48 26.26 39.67
CA ASP A 424 24.16 24.98 39.40
C ASP A 424 23.71 23.82 40.31
N LYS A 425 23.44 24.08 41.59
CA LYS A 425 22.93 23.05 42.53
C LYS A 425 21.55 22.53 42.16
N ASN A 426 20.74 23.31 41.44
CA ASN A 426 19.42 22.90 41.00
C ASN A 426 19.46 22.30 39.58
N LYS A 427 20.47 22.63 38.77
CA LYS A 427 20.77 21.93 37.51
C LYS A 427 21.13 20.46 37.77
N GLU A 428 21.88 20.17 38.82
CA GLU A 428 22.19 18.80 39.26
C GLU A 428 20.93 17.96 39.52
N ASN A 429 19.90 18.53 40.16
CA ASN A 429 18.63 17.82 40.40
C ASN A 429 17.87 17.50 39.09
N ILE A 430 17.94 18.38 38.09
CA ILE A 430 17.34 18.15 36.76
C ILE A 430 18.14 17.09 35.97
N LEU A 431 19.47 17.09 36.10
CA LEU A 431 20.37 16.07 35.54
C LEU A 431 20.17 14.70 36.22
N ILE A 432 19.92 14.65 37.53
CA ILE A 432 19.59 13.42 38.26
C ILE A 432 18.26 12.85 37.78
N ILE A 433 17.23 13.69 37.58
CA ILE A 433 15.94 13.30 36.97
C ILE A 433 16.16 12.73 35.54
N GLN A 434 17.12 13.26 34.79
CA GLN A 434 17.50 12.71 33.48
C GLN A 434 18.16 11.33 33.60
N LEU A 435 18.89 11.01 34.67
CA LEU A 435 19.53 9.70 34.86
C LEU A 435 18.58 8.64 35.45
N GLU A 436 17.71 9.01 36.40
CA GLU A 436 16.79 8.07 37.06
C GLU A 436 15.66 7.55 36.16
N THR A 437 15.30 8.30 35.11
CA THR A 437 14.31 7.86 34.10
C THR A 437 14.79 6.68 33.24
N ASP A 438 16.06 6.26 33.34
CA ASP A 438 16.58 5.09 32.63
C ASP A 438 16.30 3.76 33.39
N TYR A 439 16.06 3.84 34.71
CA TYR A 439 15.80 2.67 35.57
C TYR A 439 14.32 2.34 35.77
N ILE A 440 13.42 3.28 35.48
CA ILE A 440 11.99 3.15 35.73
C ILE A 440 11.25 3.16 34.38
N LYS A 441 11.21 2.02 33.68
CA LYS A 441 10.34 1.83 32.50
C LYS A 441 8.95 1.25 32.84
N ASP A 442 8.72 0.87 34.10
CA ASP A 442 7.50 0.17 34.54
C ASP A 442 6.63 0.92 35.56
N SER A 443 6.95 2.18 35.91
CA SER A 443 6.03 3.01 36.72
C SER A 443 5.46 4.17 35.90
N ASN A 444 4.14 4.35 35.99
CA ASN A 444 3.41 5.47 35.37
C ASN A 444 3.63 6.81 36.10
N GLU A 445 4.64 6.92 36.96
CA GLU A 445 4.89 8.12 37.76
C GLU A 445 5.86 9.05 37.01
N LEU A 446 5.35 10.21 36.58
CA LEU A 446 6.14 11.27 35.97
C LEU A 446 7.18 11.81 36.96
N PRO A 447 8.41 12.14 36.53
CA PRO A 447 9.41 12.72 37.42
C PRO A 447 8.89 14.04 37.99
N GLN A 448 9.04 14.23 39.30
CA GLN A 448 8.68 15.47 39.97
C GLN A 448 9.63 16.58 39.52
N ILE A 449 9.22 17.36 38.51
CA ILE A 449 9.95 18.56 38.07
C ILE A 449 10.07 19.51 39.28
N PRO A 450 11.25 20.10 39.56
CA PRO A 450 11.36 21.12 40.60
C PRO A 450 10.35 22.24 40.36
N ILE A 451 9.41 22.42 41.29
CA ILE A 451 8.32 23.42 41.19
C ILE A 451 8.89 24.82 40.87
N ARG A 452 10.05 25.15 41.44
CA ARG A 452 10.79 26.40 41.20
C ARG A 452 11.22 26.59 39.74
N PHE A 453 11.56 25.52 39.03
CA PHE A 453 11.93 25.59 37.61
C PHE A 453 10.71 25.91 36.75
N LEU A 454 9.58 25.26 37.04
CA LEU A 454 8.31 25.52 36.35
C LEU A 454 7.83 26.96 36.59
N GLU A 455 7.95 27.46 37.82
CA GLU A 455 7.62 28.85 38.18
C GLU A 455 8.53 29.87 37.47
N ASN A 456 9.83 29.61 37.41
CA ASN A 456 10.77 30.48 36.69
C ASN A 456 10.51 30.49 35.17
N PHE A 457 10.24 29.31 34.60
CA PHE A 457 9.86 29.20 33.19
C PHE A 457 8.58 29.95 32.87
N LYS A 458 7.56 29.78 33.71
CA LYS A 458 6.28 30.50 33.61
C LYS A 458 6.49 32.02 33.65
N HIS A 459 7.25 32.53 34.62
CA HIS A 459 7.53 33.95 34.74
C HIS A 459 8.29 34.50 33.51
N TYR A 460 9.26 33.72 33.01
CA TYR A 460 10.02 34.09 31.82
C TYR A 460 9.14 34.14 30.55
N MET A 461 8.20 33.21 30.42
CA MET A 461 7.22 33.20 29.33
C MET A 461 6.28 34.39 29.38
N GLU A 462 5.73 34.70 30.57
CA GLU A 462 4.84 35.84 30.76
C GLU A 462 5.55 37.16 30.43
N ARG A 463 6.80 37.32 30.86
CA ARG A 463 7.63 38.48 30.52
C ARG A 463 7.93 38.58 29.01
N THR A 464 8.28 37.46 28.38
CA THR A 464 8.66 37.42 26.95
C THR A 464 7.48 37.65 26.02
N MET A 465 6.28 37.20 26.39
CA MET A 465 5.05 37.39 25.62
C MET A 465 4.23 38.62 26.05
N HIS A 466 4.74 39.38 27.04
CA HIS A 466 4.03 40.49 27.68
C HIS A 466 2.61 40.12 28.10
N LEU A 467 2.47 39.01 28.84
CA LEU A 467 1.22 38.53 29.43
C LEU A 467 1.07 39.08 30.86
N GLU A 468 -0.15 39.04 31.38
CA GLU A 468 -0.42 39.38 32.78
C GLU A 468 0.34 38.42 33.71
N PRO A 469 0.93 38.92 34.82
CA PRO A 469 1.58 38.08 35.81
C PRO A 469 0.63 36.98 36.31
N ASP A 470 1.15 35.77 36.46
CA ASP A 470 0.42 34.58 36.90
C ASP A 470 -0.74 34.13 36.01
N SER A 471 -0.93 34.74 34.84
CA SER A 471 -1.98 34.32 33.91
C SER A 471 -1.81 32.87 33.44
N LEU A 472 -0.57 32.40 33.27
CA LEU A 472 -0.27 31.04 32.81
C LEU A 472 -0.52 29.94 33.86
N SER A 473 -0.94 30.30 35.09
CA SER A 473 -1.25 29.32 36.17
C SER A 473 -2.30 28.31 35.75
N ILE A 474 -3.23 28.75 34.88
CA ILE A 474 -4.34 27.94 34.36
C ILE A 474 -3.82 26.79 33.47
N ALA A 475 -2.59 26.90 32.98
CA ALA A 475 -1.95 25.93 32.10
C ALA A 475 -0.79 25.15 32.77
N ASN A 476 -0.66 25.18 34.10
CA ASN A 476 0.45 24.54 34.82
C ASN A 476 0.70 23.08 34.40
N ASN A 477 -0.36 22.28 34.24
CA ASN A 477 -0.22 20.88 33.81
C ASN A 477 0.39 20.77 32.41
N LYS A 478 -0.01 21.65 31.47
CA LYS A 478 0.53 21.66 30.10
C LYS A 478 1.96 22.20 30.04
N LEU A 479 2.29 23.16 30.90
CA LEU A 479 3.67 23.64 31.04
C LEU A 479 4.57 22.52 31.58
N ALA A 480 4.11 21.76 32.57
CA ALA A 480 4.82 20.61 33.09
C ALA A 480 5.01 19.53 32.01
N ASP A 481 3.99 19.25 31.19
CA ASP A 481 4.10 18.32 30.06
C ASP A 481 5.17 18.75 29.05
N VAL A 482 5.23 20.04 28.71
CA VAL A 482 6.21 20.59 27.76
C VAL A 482 7.63 20.55 28.34
N VAL A 483 7.80 20.83 29.63
CA VAL A 483 9.08 20.69 30.33
C VAL A 483 9.54 19.23 30.32
N ASN A 484 8.65 18.28 30.59
CA ASN A 484 8.96 16.85 30.51
C ASN A 484 9.38 16.43 29.09
N GLN A 485 8.72 16.95 28.06
CA GLN A 485 9.11 16.71 26.66
C GLN A 485 10.49 17.28 26.34
N TRP A 486 10.80 18.48 26.84
CA TRP A 486 12.11 19.11 26.68
C TRP A 486 13.22 18.30 27.37
N ILE A 487 13.02 17.86 28.62
CA ILE A 487 13.96 17.02 29.37
C ILE A 487 14.27 15.71 28.61
N ARG A 488 13.27 15.11 27.95
CA ARG A 488 13.46 13.90 27.13
C ARG A 488 14.25 14.17 25.85
N ARG A 489 14.10 15.36 25.25
CA ARG A 489 14.78 15.76 24.01
C ARG A 489 16.27 16.03 24.22
N THR A 490 16.63 16.67 25.33
CA THR A 490 18.04 16.95 25.68
C THR A 490 18.86 15.70 26.00
N LYS A 491 18.24 14.51 26.11
CA LYS A 491 18.93 13.22 26.23
C LYS A 491 19.46 12.63 24.91
N GLN A 492 18.92 13.05 23.75
CA GLN A 492 19.17 12.41 22.45
C GLN A 492 20.18 13.15 21.57
N GLY A 493 20.60 14.35 21.97
CA GLY A 493 21.71 15.09 21.37
C GLY A 493 22.88 15.11 22.33
#